data_AF-A0A5M7Q6F6-F1
#
_entry.id   AF-A0A5M7Q6F6-F1
#
_cell.length_a   1.000
_cell.length_b   1.000
_cell.length_c   1.000
_cell.angle_alpha   90.00
_cell.angle_beta   90.00
_cell.angle_gamma   90.00
#
_symmetry.space_group_name_H-M   'P 1'
#
loop_
_entity.id
_entity.type
_entity.pdbx_description
1 polymer ?
#
loop_
_entity_poly.entity_id
_entity_poly.type
_entity_poly.pdbx_seq_one_letter_code
_entity_poly.pdbx_strand_id
1 'polypeptide(L)'
;MNKPRKLRNLLRSFIESDASNGMILILAAVAAMILANTAATAEGYQALLNEPVQIRFGALDISKNLLLWINDALMALFFLLIGLEVKRELRVGELASREKAIFPVIAALGGMALPALIFLAFNHGDEIARNGWAIPTATDIAFALGVLALLGSRVPAALKVFLMALAIIDDLGAIVIIALFYTSGLSMLSLGVAAAAIVVLALLNYFNVRKISIYILVGIVLWTAVLKSGVHATLAGVIVGFFVPLEKREGHSPAEHLAHGLMPW
;
A
#
# COMPACT_ATOMS: atom_id res chain seq x y z
N MET A 1 41.66 15.40 15.97
CA MET A 1 40.50 14.64 16.50
C MET A 1 39.29 14.87 15.59
N ASN A 2 39.02 14.01 14.60
CA ASN A 2 38.04 14.27 13.51
C ASN A 2 36.96 13.18 13.37
N LYS A 3 36.57 12.55 14.49
CA LYS A 3 35.70 11.35 14.52
C LYS A 3 34.17 11.55 14.40
N PRO A 4 33.52 12.69 14.73
CA PRO A 4 32.04 12.74 14.74
C PRO A 4 31.39 12.90 13.35
N ARG A 5 32.11 13.43 12.35
CA ARG A 5 31.57 13.59 10.98
C ARG A 5 31.45 12.26 10.21
N LYS A 6 32.36 11.30 10.44
CA LYS A 6 32.34 10.00 9.75
C LYS A 6 31.19 9.10 10.22
N LEU A 7 30.93 9.02 11.53
CA LEU A 7 29.85 8.18 12.06
C LEU A 7 28.48 8.68 11.61
N ARG A 8 28.25 10.00 11.62
CA ARG A 8 27.00 10.58 11.13
C ARG A 8 26.80 10.34 9.62
N ASN A 9 27.87 10.44 8.83
CA ASN A 9 27.80 10.17 7.39
C ASN A 9 27.60 8.68 7.10
N LEU A 10 28.19 7.79 7.90
CA LEU A 10 28.01 6.34 7.79
C LEU A 10 26.59 5.92 8.20
N LEU A 11 26.07 6.44 9.31
CA LEU A 11 24.68 6.21 9.73
C LEU A 11 23.71 6.75 8.69
N ARG A 12 23.98 7.93 8.12
CA ARG A 12 23.17 8.51 7.05
C ARG A 12 23.21 7.66 5.78
N SER A 13 24.39 7.19 5.34
CA SER A 13 24.49 6.28 4.20
C SER A 13 23.89 4.89 4.47
N PHE A 14 23.85 4.46 5.73
CA PHE A 14 23.21 3.21 6.12
C PHE A 14 21.68 3.36 6.09
N ILE A 15 21.15 4.43 6.67
CA ILE A 15 19.73 4.80 6.65
C ILE A 15 19.24 5.10 5.22
N GLU A 16 20.10 5.59 4.35
CA GLU A 16 19.79 5.82 2.92
C GLU A 16 19.91 4.54 2.07
N SER A 17 20.20 3.38 2.66
CA SER A 17 20.28 2.10 1.92
C SER A 17 18.97 1.30 2.03
N ASP A 18 18.53 0.68 0.92
CA ASP A 18 17.35 -0.20 0.86
C ASP A 18 17.37 -1.31 1.93
N ALA A 19 18.55 -1.73 2.37
CA ALA A 19 18.74 -2.73 3.41
C ALA A 19 18.32 -2.24 4.82
N SER A 20 18.43 -0.94 5.08
CA SER A 20 18.03 -0.38 6.38
C SER A 20 16.53 -0.37 6.59
N ASN A 21 15.76 -0.13 5.53
CA ASN A 21 14.30 -0.18 5.55
C ASN A 21 13.82 -1.59 5.95
N GLY A 22 14.38 -2.62 5.31
CA GLY A 22 14.08 -4.02 5.65
C GLY A 22 14.44 -4.38 7.11
N MET A 23 15.57 -3.88 7.62
CA MET A 23 15.98 -4.14 9.01
C MET A 23 15.04 -3.46 10.01
N ILE A 24 14.63 -2.22 9.75
CA ILE A 24 13.69 -1.49 10.61
C ILE A 24 12.34 -2.23 10.69
N LEU A 25 11.85 -2.75 9.55
CA LEU A 25 10.61 -3.53 9.49
C LEU A 25 10.69 -4.78 10.38
N ILE A 26 11.80 -5.53 10.30
CA ILE A 26 12.03 -6.71 11.17
C ILE A 26 12.07 -6.31 12.64
N LEU A 27 12.78 -5.23 12.98
CA LEU A 27 12.87 -4.76 14.35
C LEU A 27 11.50 -4.34 14.90
N ALA A 28 10.66 -3.70 14.08
CA ALA A 28 9.29 -3.35 14.43
C ALA A 28 8.44 -4.61 14.69
N ALA A 29 8.54 -5.63 13.83
CA ALA A 29 7.83 -6.89 14.02
C ALA A 29 8.27 -7.63 15.30
N VAL A 30 9.58 -7.69 15.56
CA VAL A 30 10.13 -8.28 16.79
C VAL A 30 9.68 -7.49 18.03
N ALA A 31 9.71 -6.16 17.98
CA ALA A 31 9.22 -5.32 19.06
C ALA A 31 7.72 -5.55 19.31
N ALA A 32 6.90 -5.65 18.27
CA ALA A 32 5.48 -5.95 18.37
C ALA A 32 5.25 -7.34 19.02
N MET A 33 6.02 -8.37 18.63
CA MET A 33 5.95 -9.69 19.26
C MET A 33 6.33 -9.63 20.75
N ILE A 34 7.40 -8.91 21.11
CA ILE A 34 7.79 -8.75 22.52
C ILE A 34 6.67 -8.07 23.30
N LEU A 35 6.12 -6.96 22.79
CA LEU A 35 5.04 -6.23 23.45
C LEU A 35 3.79 -7.08 23.64
N ALA A 36 3.41 -7.85 22.60
CA ALA A 36 2.21 -8.68 22.61
C ALA A 36 2.32 -9.93 23.48
N ASN A 37 3.53 -10.45 23.74
CA ASN A 37 3.73 -11.70 24.50
C ASN A 37 4.30 -11.49 25.91
N THR A 38 4.79 -10.30 26.25
CA THR A 38 5.32 -10.02 27.58
C THR A 38 4.19 -9.68 28.54
N ALA A 39 4.05 -10.41 29.66
CA ALA A 39 2.94 -10.27 30.61
C ALA A 39 2.74 -8.82 31.12
N ALA A 40 3.83 -8.05 31.29
CA ALA A 40 3.76 -6.66 31.75
C ALA A 40 3.18 -5.69 30.72
N THR A 41 3.21 -6.01 29.42
CA THR A 41 2.80 -5.11 28.33
C THR A 41 1.66 -5.65 27.48
N ALA A 42 1.43 -6.96 27.48
CA ALA A 42 0.49 -7.63 26.59
C ALA A 42 -0.94 -7.10 26.71
N GLU A 43 -1.44 -6.96 27.94
CA GLU A 43 -2.79 -6.46 28.18
C GLU A 43 -2.93 -4.99 27.73
N GLY A 44 -2.00 -4.13 28.11
CA GLY A 44 -2.01 -2.72 27.69
C GLY A 44 -1.89 -2.53 26.18
N TYR A 45 -1.08 -3.36 25.52
CA TYR A 45 -0.93 -3.35 24.06
C TYR A 45 -2.22 -3.78 23.34
N GLN A 46 -2.85 -4.87 23.79
CA GLN A 46 -4.12 -5.34 23.22
C GLN A 46 -5.28 -4.38 23.52
N ALA A 47 -5.34 -3.83 24.74
CA ALA A 47 -6.35 -2.84 25.11
C ALA A 47 -6.24 -1.60 24.23
N LEU A 48 -5.02 -1.07 24.04
CA LEU A 48 -4.79 0.09 23.18
C LEU A 48 -5.26 -0.16 21.74
N LEU A 49 -4.89 -1.30 21.14
CA LEU A 49 -5.28 -1.62 19.76
C LEU A 49 -6.79 -1.83 19.59
N ASN A 50 -7.46 -2.32 20.62
CA ASN A 50 -8.90 -2.57 20.61
C ASN A 50 -9.74 -1.37 21.11
N GLU A 51 -9.10 -0.29 21.57
CA GLU A 51 -9.79 0.89 22.08
C GLU A 51 -10.74 1.46 21.00
N PRO A 52 -12.04 1.63 21.30
CA PRO A 52 -13.00 2.16 20.35
C PRO A 52 -12.77 3.66 20.13
N VAL A 53 -12.38 4.03 18.92
CA VAL A 53 -12.20 5.43 18.51
C VAL A 53 -13.35 5.86 17.62
N GLN A 54 -14.07 6.88 18.06
CA GLN A 54 -15.20 7.45 17.34
C GLN A 54 -14.86 8.85 16.82
N ILE A 55 -15.05 9.05 15.52
CA ILE A 55 -14.97 10.36 14.88
C ILE A 55 -16.36 10.74 14.40
N ARG A 56 -16.86 11.86 14.93
CA ARG A 56 -18.19 12.38 14.57
C ARG A 56 -18.09 13.81 14.04
N PHE A 57 -18.64 14.03 12.86
CA PHE A 57 -18.74 15.34 12.22
C PHE A 57 -20.17 15.56 11.71
N GLY A 58 -20.99 16.24 12.50
CA GLY A 58 -22.43 16.40 12.22
C GLY A 58 -23.15 15.04 12.20
N ALA A 59 -23.69 14.68 11.04
CA ALA A 59 -24.37 13.39 10.81
C ALA A 59 -23.41 12.26 10.38
N LEU A 60 -22.14 12.58 10.11
CA LEU A 60 -21.11 11.56 9.89
C LEU A 60 -20.68 11.02 11.25
N ASP A 61 -20.87 9.73 11.46
CA ASP A 61 -20.50 9.03 12.67
C ASP A 61 -19.82 7.72 12.28
N ILE A 62 -18.54 7.59 12.64
CA ILE A 62 -17.70 6.44 12.34
C ILE A 62 -17.02 6.02 13.63
N SER A 63 -17.35 4.82 14.10
CA SER A 63 -16.72 4.19 15.26
C SER A 63 -16.03 2.90 14.83
N LYS A 64 -14.74 2.78 15.13
CA LYS A 64 -13.93 1.59 14.87
C LYS A 64 -12.85 1.46 15.94
N ASN A 65 -12.36 0.25 16.15
CA ASN A 65 -11.19 0.02 17.01
C ASN A 65 -9.99 0.79 16.47
N LEU A 66 -9.09 1.24 17.35
CA LEU A 66 -7.89 1.97 16.99
C LEU A 66 -7.07 1.25 15.91
N LEU A 67 -6.94 -0.07 16.00
CA LEU A 67 -6.26 -0.89 15.00
C LEU A 67 -6.80 -0.70 13.58
N LEU A 68 -8.13 -0.64 13.43
CA LEU A 68 -8.76 -0.47 12.12
C LEU A 68 -8.53 0.93 11.55
N TRP A 69 -8.52 1.97 12.39
CA TRP A 69 -8.16 3.32 11.97
C TRP A 69 -6.71 3.41 11.50
N ILE A 70 -5.79 2.80 12.25
CA ILE A 70 -4.38 2.74 11.89
C ILE A 70 -4.21 2.03 10.55
N ASN A 71 -4.82 0.85 10.39
CA ASN A 71 -4.74 0.08 9.15
C ASN A 71 -5.34 0.84 7.96
N ASP A 72 -6.55 1.38 8.09
CA ASP A 72 -7.22 2.11 7.01
C ASP A 72 -6.42 3.34 6.56
N ALA A 73 -5.74 4.03 7.48
CA ALA A 73 -4.94 5.23 7.19
C ALA A 73 -3.56 4.88 6.60
N LEU A 74 -2.80 4.00 7.26
CA LEU A 74 -1.46 3.62 6.82
C LEU A 74 -1.52 2.88 5.48
N MET A 75 -2.46 1.96 5.31
CA MET A 75 -2.60 1.23 4.05
C MET A 75 -3.10 2.14 2.92
N ALA A 76 -3.90 3.18 3.20
CA ALA A 76 -4.27 4.16 2.17
C ALA A 76 -3.05 4.98 1.69
N LEU A 77 -2.15 5.34 2.59
CA LEU A 77 -0.88 6.00 2.22
C LEU A 77 0.06 5.07 1.45
N PHE A 78 0.20 3.82 1.91
CA PHE A 78 0.99 2.80 1.22
C PHE A 78 0.46 2.55 -0.20
N PHE A 79 -0.84 2.32 -0.35
CA PHE A 79 -1.45 2.08 -1.65
C PHE A 79 -1.55 3.33 -2.53
N LEU A 80 -1.44 4.54 -1.98
CA LEU A 80 -1.21 5.75 -2.75
C LEU A 80 0.16 5.70 -3.45
N LEU A 81 1.21 5.35 -2.71
CA LEU A 81 2.54 5.17 -3.29
C LEU A 81 2.54 4.07 -4.36
N ILE A 82 1.94 2.91 -4.06
CA ILE A 82 1.80 1.82 -5.03
C ILE A 82 1.00 2.29 -6.26
N GLY A 83 -0.09 3.05 -6.09
CA GLY A 83 -0.87 3.59 -7.21
C GLY A 83 -0.06 4.52 -8.13
N LEU A 84 0.81 5.37 -7.56
CA LEU A 84 1.74 6.22 -8.32
C LEU A 84 2.77 5.37 -9.08
N GLU A 85 3.31 4.34 -8.43
CA GLU A 85 4.33 3.45 -8.99
C GLU A 85 3.77 2.57 -10.11
N VAL A 86 2.62 1.94 -9.90
CA VAL A 86 1.88 1.19 -10.95
C VAL A 86 1.65 2.08 -12.16
N LYS A 87 1.17 3.31 -11.95
CA LYS A 87 0.93 4.26 -13.05
C LYS A 87 2.21 4.56 -13.81
N ARG A 88 3.35 4.73 -13.12
CA ARG A 88 4.66 4.94 -13.73
C ARG A 88 5.09 3.72 -14.54
N GLU A 89 5.02 2.53 -13.95
CA GLU A 89 5.38 1.27 -14.60
C GLU A 89 4.56 1.00 -15.87
N LEU A 90 3.25 1.27 -15.83
CA LEU A 90 2.34 1.14 -16.97
C LEU A 90 2.60 2.17 -18.10
N ARG A 91 3.26 3.28 -17.82
CA ARG A 91 3.47 4.36 -18.80
C ARG A 91 4.88 4.39 -19.36
N VAL A 92 5.88 4.17 -18.52
CA VAL A 92 7.31 4.34 -18.87
C VAL A 92 8.21 3.20 -18.39
N GLY A 93 7.68 2.24 -17.62
CA GLY A 93 8.46 1.16 -17.01
C GLY A 93 8.34 -0.19 -17.71
N GLU A 94 8.49 -1.26 -16.93
CA GLU A 94 8.48 -2.65 -17.37
C GLU A 94 7.08 -3.18 -17.66
N LEU A 95 6.03 -2.43 -17.30
CA LEU A 95 4.65 -2.75 -17.67
C LEU A 95 4.11 -1.92 -18.85
N ALA A 96 4.94 -1.07 -19.47
CA ALA A 96 4.49 -0.13 -20.49
C ALA A 96 4.20 -0.78 -21.85
N SER A 97 4.88 -1.89 -22.20
CA SER A 97 4.65 -2.63 -23.44
C SER A 97 4.19 -4.05 -23.15
N ARG A 98 3.36 -4.60 -24.04
CA ARG A 98 2.83 -5.96 -23.90
C ARG A 98 3.93 -7.01 -23.79
N GLU A 99 5.02 -6.84 -24.55
CA GLU A 99 6.16 -7.77 -24.57
C GLU A 99 6.90 -7.81 -23.23
N LYS A 100 7.04 -6.66 -22.55
CA LYS A 100 7.67 -6.60 -21.23
C LYS A 100 6.71 -7.05 -20.13
N ALA A 101 5.45 -6.60 -20.21
CA ALA A 101 4.45 -6.84 -19.18
C ALA A 101 4.02 -8.31 -19.07
N ILE A 102 4.07 -9.08 -20.17
CA ILE A 102 3.55 -10.45 -20.19
C ILE A 102 4.24 -11.36 -19.16
N PHE A 103 5.55 -11.22 -18.97
CA PHE A 103 6.29 -12.08 -18.05
C PHE A 103 5.96 -11.78 -16.58
N PRO A 104 6.07 -10.53 -16.07
CA PRO A 104 5.63 -10.18 -14.72
C PRO A 104 4.16 -10.50 -14.46
N VAL A 105 3.26 -10.22 -15.40
CA VAL A 105 1.81 -10.46 -15.22
C VAL A 105 1.51 -11.95 -15.09
N ILE A 106 2.08 -12.81 -15.94
CA ILE A 106 1.87 -14.26 -15.84
C ILE A 106 2.49 -14.80 -14.54
N ALA A 107 3.69 -14.32 -14.18
CA ALA A 107 4.35 -14.73 -12.94
C ALA A 107 3.52 -14.35 -11.70
N ALA A 108 2.99 -13.13 -11.66
CA ALA A 108 2.10 -12.65 -10.60
C ALA A 108 0.78 -13.45 -10.55
N LEU A 109 0.09 -13.62 -11.68
CA LEU A 109 -1.14 -14.40 -11.72
C LEU A 109 -0.96 -15.84 -11.24
N GLY A 110 0.15 -16.49 -11.63
CA GLY A 110 0.53 -17.80 -11.10
C GLY A 110 0.88 -17.76 -9.61
N GLY A 111 1.62 -16.73 -9.20
CA GLY A 111 2.02 -16.45 -7.82
C GLY A 111 0.84 -16.18 -6.89
N MET A 112 -0.29 -15.69 -7.40
CA MET A 112 -1.53 -15.52 -6.64
C MET A 112 -2.42 -16.75 -6.70
N ALA A 113 -2.65 -17.31 -7.90
CA ALA A 113 -3.61 -18.39 -8.09
C ALA A 113 -3.16 -19.68 -7.39
N LEU A 114 -1.88 -20.03 -7.47
CA LEU A 114 -1.40 -21.30 -6.91
C LEU A 114 -1.46 -21.33 -5.38
N PRO A 115 -0.97 -20.32 -4.62
CA PRO A 115 -1.14 -20.30 -3.16
C PRO A 115 -2.60 -20.27 -2.71
N ALA A 116 -3.46 -19.52 -3.41
CA ALA A 116 -4.90 -19.49 -3.13
C ALA A 116 -5.55 -20.88 -3.28
N LEU A 117 -5.27 -21.57 -4.39
CA LEU A 117 -5.80 -22.91 -4.66
C LEU A 117 -5.30 -23.94 -3.65
N ILE A 118 -4.01 -23.90 -3.31
CA ILE A 118 -3.43 -24.76 -2.28
C ILE A 118 -4.14 -24.51 -0.94
N PHE A 119 -4.30 -23.25 -0.54
CA PHE A 119 -4.98 -22.90 0.70
C PHE A 119 -6.43 -23.39 0.74
N LEU A 120 -7.19 -23.21 -0.35
CA LEU A 120 -8.57 -23.69 -0.46
C LEU A 120 -8.65 -25.22 -0.42
N ALA A 121 -7.70 -25.91 -1.05
CA ALA A 121 -7.65 -27.37 -1.03
C ALA A 121 -7.40 -27.89 0.39
N PHE A 122 -6.50 -27.28 1.16
CA PHE A 122 -6.25 -27.66 2.56
C PHE A 122 -7.43 -27.33 3.50
N ASN A 123 -8.15 -26.23 3.24
CA ASN A 123 -9.24 -25.75 4.09
C ASN A 123 -10.62 -26.10 3.55
N HIS A 124 -10.75 -27.08 2.66
CA HIS A 124 -12.01 -27.35 1.95
C HIS A 124 -13.19 -27.68 2.89
N GLY A 125 -12.90 -28.21 4.09
CA GLY A 125 -13.88 -28.66 5.08
C GLY A 125 -14.31 -27.60 6.10
N ASP A 126 -13.70 -26.42 6.10
CA ASP A 126 -13.98 -25.35 7.06
C ASP A 126 -14.49 -24.10 6.34
N GLU A 127 -15.75 -23.75 6.57
CA GLU A 127 -16.40 -22.61 5.90
C GLU A 127 -15.79 -21.27 6.30
N ILE A 128 -15.31 -21.14 7.54
CA ILE A 128 -14.73 -19.90 8.05
C ILE A 128 -13.33 -19.75 7.46
N ALA A 129 -12.52 -20.82 7.49
CA ALA A 129 -11.16 -20.78 6.97
C ALA A 129 -11.11 -20.48 5.46
N ARG A 130 -12.09 -20.95 4.67
CA ARG A 130 -12.17 -20.65 3.22
C ARG A 130 -12.28 -19.15 2.90
N ASN A 131 -12.83 -18.34 3.80
CA ASN A 131 -12.84 -16.87 3.66
C ASN A 131 -11.44 -16.25 3.86
N GLY A 132 -10.41 -17.03 4.13
CA GLY A 132 -9.02 -16.58 4.20
C GLY A 132 -8.22 -16.76 2.92
N TRP A 133 -8.84 -17.16 1.79
CA TRP A 133 -8.10 -17.61 0.60
C TRP A 133 -7.18 -16.57 -0.05
N ALA A 134 -7.45 -15.28 0.18
CA ALA A 134 -6.63 -14.17 -0.32
C ALA A 134 -5.43 -13.84 0.60
N ILE A 135 -5.37 -14.40 1.82
CA ILE A 135 -4.24 -14.18 2.75
C ILE A 135 -2.89 -14.62 2.16
N PRO A 136 -2.74 -15.82 1.55
CA PRO A 136 -1.45 -16.29 1.04
C PRO A 136 -1.05 -15.69 -0.32
N THR A 137 -1.88 -14.81 -0.90
CA THR A 137 -1.60 -14.24 -2.25
C THR A 137 -0.82 -12.93 -2.21
N ALA A 138 -0.80 -12.24 -1.06
CA ALA A 138 -0.11 -10.96 -0.92
C ALA A 138 1.39 -11.16 -0.60
N THR A 139 2.25 -10.29 -1.14
CA THR A 139 3.69 -10.36 -0.95
C THR A 139 4.21 -9.04 -0.37
N ASP A 140 4.87 -9.08 0.80
CA ASP A 140 5.47 -7.87 1.38
C ASP A 140 6.68 -7.39 0.56
N ILE A 141 6.45 -6.40 -0.30
CA ILE A 141 7.45 -5.80 -1.19
C ILE A 141 8.63 -5.19 -0.42
N ALA A 142 8.37 -4.55 0.73
CA ALA A 142 9.38 -3.85 1.50
C ALA A 142 10.34 -4.87 2.14
N PHE A 143 9.79 -5.96 2.67
CA PHE A 143 10.59 -7.06 3.19
C PHE A 143 11.36 -7.79 2.08
N ALA A 144 10.70 -8.12 0.96
CA ALA A 144 11.32 -8.85 -0.14
C ALA A 144 12.50 -8.09 -0.75
N LEU A 145 12.34 -6.78 -1.02
CA LEU A 145 13.43 -5.91 -1.49
C LEU A 145 14.50 -5.70 -0.42
N GLY A 146 14.11 -5.59 0.85
CA GLY A 146 15.04 -5.45 1.97
C GLY A 146 15.99 -6.65 2.11
N VAL A 147 15.46 -7.87 2.05
CA VAL A 147 16.27 -9.10 2.07
C VAL A 147 17.16 -9.18 0.83
N LEU A 148 16.63 -8.83 -0.33
CA LEU A 148 17.39 -8.82 -1.59
C LEU A 148 18.55 -7.82 -1.55
N ALA A 149 18.38 -6.69 -0.85
CA ALA A 149 19.43 -5.71 -0.63
C ALA A 149 20.56 -6.21 0.27
N LEU A 150 20.29 -7.12 1.22
CA LEU A 150 21.32 -7.76 2.06
C LEU A 150 22.30 -8.63 1.27
N LEU A 151 21.87 -9.16 0.12
CA LEU A 151 22.75 -9.91 -0.80
C LEU A 151 23.72 -9.00 -1.57
N GLY A 152 23.61 -7.68 -1.41
CA GLY A 152 24.53 -6.68 -1.94
C GLY A 152 24.63 -6.70 -3.46
N SER A 153 25.86 -6.66 -3.98
CA SER A 153 26.15 -6.59 -5.42
C SER A 153 25.92 -7.91 -6.17
N ARG A 154 25.58 -9.00 -5.48
CA ARG A 154 25.35 -10.31 -6.13
C ARG A 154 24.03 -10.37 -6.89
N VAL A 155 23.09 -9.47 -6.57
CA VAL A 155 21.78 -9.44 -7.20
C VAL A 155 21.77 -8.41 -8.35
N PRO A 156 21.46 -8.82 -9.59
CA PRO A 156 21.30 -7.90 -10.70
C PRO A 156 20.20 -6.88 -10.47
N ALA A 157 20.40 -5.65 -10.94
CA ALA A 157 19.38 -4.60 -10.88
C ALA A 157 18.07 -5.01 -11.58
N ALA A 158 18.17 -5.75 -12.70
CA ALA A 158 17.02 -6.28 -13.42
C ALA A 158 16.12 -7.17 -12.55
N LEU A 159 16.70 -7.96 -11.64
CA LEU A 159 15.92 -8.83 -10.74
C LEU A 159 15.15 -8.01 -9.70
N LYS A 160 15.73 -6.90 -9.22
CA LYS A 160 15.06 -5.99 -8.28
C LYS A 160 13.86 -5.32 -8.92
N VAL A 161 14.02 -4.84 -10.16
CA VAL A 161 12.94 -4.22 -10.94
C VAL A 161 11.85 -5.24 -11.25
N PHE A 162 12.23 -6.46 -11.66
CA PHE A 162 11.27 -7.54 -11.90
C PHE A 162 10.46 -7.88 -10.64
N LEU A 163 11.14 -8.07 -9.50
CA LEU A 163 10.47 -8.40 -8.23
C LEU A 163 9.54 -7.27 -7.77
N MET A 164 9.95 -6.02 -7.96
CA MET A 164 9.11 -4.86 -7.69
C MET A 164 7.84 -4.88 -8.55
N ALA A 165 7.97 -5.12 -9.86
CA ALA A 165 6.81 -5.21 -10.75
C ALA A 165 5.87 -6.38 -10.40
N LEU A 166 6.43 -7.55 -10.05
CA LEU A 166 5.65 -8.71 -9.61
C LEU A 166 4.87 -8.39 -8.33
N ALA A 167 5.55 -7.89 -7.29
CA ALA A 167 4.93 -7.59 -6.01
C ALA A 167 3.84 -6.50 -6.13
N ILE A 168 4.07 -5.49 -6.98
CA ILE A 168 3.07 -4.45 -7.26
C ILE A 168 1.79 -5.06 -7.87
N ILE A 169 1.93 -5.99 -8.83
CA ILE A 169 0.77 -6.64 -9.46
C ILE A 169 0.05 -7.53 -8.44
N ASP A 170 0.79 -8.30 -7.64
CA ASP A 170 0.22 -9.16 -6.60
C ASP A 170 -0.55 -8.34 -5.55
N ASP A 171 0.01 -7.24 -5.06
CA ASP A 171 -0.63 -6.37 -4.07
C ASP A 171 -1.89 -5.68 -4.63
N LEU A 172 -1.81 -5.17 -5.86
CA LEU A 172 -2.96 -4.57 -6.53
C LEU A 172 -4.04 -5.61 -6.83
N GLY A 173 -3.63 -6.81 -7.24
CA GLY A 173 -4.53 -7.93 -7.49
C GLY A 173 -5.24 -8.37 -6.22
N ALA A 174 -4.49 -8.56 -5.13
CA ALA A 174 -5.01 -8.95 -3.83
C ALA A 174 -6.01 -7.92 -3.30
N ILE A 175 -5.71 -6.62 -3.40
CA ILE A 175 -6.63 -5.60 -2.92
C ILE A 175 -7.91 -5.50 -3.75
N VAL A 176 -7.82 -5.70 -5.07
CA VAL A 176 -9.00 -5.74 -5.94
C VAL A 176 -9.86 -6.97 -5.64
N ILE A 177 -9.24 -8.13 -5.44
CA ILE A 177 -9.94 -9.35 -5.00
C ILE A 177 -10.64 -9.11 -3.67
N ILE A 178 -9.93 -8.58 -2.68
CA ILE A 178 -10.47 -8.30 -1.35
C ILE A 178 -11.64 -7.31 -1.47
N ALA A 179 -11.51 -6.27 -2.29
CA ALA A 179 -12.58 -5.31 -2.52
C ALA A 179 -13.81 -5.90 -3.22
N LEU A 180 -13.67 -6.83 -4.16
CA LEU A 180 -14.81 -7.41 -4.87
C LEU A 180 -15.51 -8.50 -4.06
N PHE A 181 -14.77 -9.31 -3.30
CA PHE A 181 -15.30 -10.49 -2.61
C PHE A 181 -15.65 -10.25 -1.14
N TYR A 182 -15.06 -9.24 -0.49
CA TYR A 182 -15.22 -8.99 0.97
C TYR A 182 -15.93 -7.67 1.27
N THR A 183 -16.52 -7.01 0.27
CA THR A 183 -17.35 -5.82 0.51
C THR A 183 -18.72 -6.23 1.05
N SER A 184 -19.06 -5.73 2.23
CA SER A 184 -20.37 -5.91 2.86
C SER A 184 -20.92 -4.57 3.34
N GLY A 185 -22.24 -4.34 3.17
CA GLY A 185 -22.91 -3.13 3.67
C GLY A 185 -22.70 -1.87 2.81
N LEU A 186 -23.10 -1.91 1.54
CA LEU A 186 -23.00 -0.76 0.63
C LEU A 186 -23.96 0.37 1.02
N SER A 187 -23.40 1.48 1.50
CA SER A 187 -24.12 2.74 1.65
C SER A 187 -24.21 3.46 0.30
N MET A 188 -25.41 3.55 -0.28
CA MET A 188 -25.65 4.23 -1.56
C MET A 188 -25.24 5.70 -1.54
N LEU A 189 -25.45 6.39 -0.41
CA LEU A 189 -25.03 7.78 -0.25
C LEU A 189 -23.50 7.89 -0.31
N SER A 190 -22.80 7.01 0.41
CA SER A 190 -21.34 7.00 0.43
C SER A 190 -20.74 6.67 -0.94
N LEU A 191 -21.36 5.74 -1.68
CA LEU A 191 -20.98 5.45 -3.07
C LEU A 191 -21.18 6.65 -4.00
N GLY A 192 -22.28 7.39 -3.84
CA GLY A 192 -22.54 8.61 -4.60
C GLY A 192 -21.47 9.68 -4.36
N VAL A 193 -21.07 9.89 -3.10
CA VAL A 193 -19.98 10.82 -2.74
C VAL A 193 -18.63 10.33 -3.30
N ALA A 194 -18.34 9.04 -3.20
CA ALA A 194 -17.12 8.46 -3.76
C ALA A 194 -17.06 8.63 -5.29
N ALA A 195 -18.16 8.34 -6.00
CA ALA A 195 -18.26 8.54 -7.44
C ALA A 195 -18.06 10.01 -7.82
N ALA A 196 -18.69 10.95 -7.09
CA ALA A 196 -18.50 12.38 -7.32
C ALA A 196 -17.04 12.81 -7.10
N ALA A 197 -16.37 12.32 -6.04
CA ALA A 197 -14.96 12.59 -5.78
C ALA A 197 -14.05 12.06 -6.90
N ILE A 198 -14.33 10.86 -7.42
CA ILE A 198 -13.61 10.29 -8.58
C ILE A 198 -13.81 11.16 -9.82
N VAL A 199 -15.02 11.63 -10.10
CA VAL A 199 -15.29 12.54 -11.21
C VAL A 199 -14.51 13.84 -11.05
N VAL A 200 -14.43 14.41 -9.84
CA VAL A 200 -13.61 15.59 -9.57
C VAL A 200 -12.13 15.30 -9.82
N LEU A 201 -11.58 14.18 -9.36
CA LEU A 201 -10.20 13.78 -9.65
C LEU A 201 -9.95 13.65 -11.15
N ALA A 202 -10.90 13.08 -11.90
CA ALA A 202 -10.83 12.95 -13.35
C ALA A 202 -10.85 14.31 -14.05
N LEU A 203 -11.72 15.23 -13.63
CA LEU A 203 -11.77 16.60 -14.15
C LEU A 203 -10.49 17.37 -13.84
N LEU A 204 -9.97 17.27 -12.62
CA LEU A 204 -8.69 17.89 -12.24
C LEU A 204 -7.54 17.38 -13.13
N ASN A 205 -7.50 16.07 -13.39
CA ASN A 205 -6.52 15.48 -14.27
C ASN A 205 -6.71 15.94 -15.73
N TYR A 206 -7.94 15.95 -16.22
CA TYR A 206 -8.31 16.36 -17.59
C TYR A 206 -7.95 17.84 -17.86
N PHE A 207 -8.22 18.73 -16.91
CA PHE A 207 -7.82 20.14 -16.97
C PHE A 207 -6.33 20.35 -16.63
N ASN A 208 -5.56 19.28 -16.43
CA ASN A 208 -4.13 19.29 -16.14
C ASN A 208 -3.77 20.18 -14.93
N VAL A 209 -4.58 20.12 -13.87
CA VAL A 209 -4.27 20.78 -12.60
C VAL A 209 -3.09 20.03 -11.98
N ARG A 210 -1.98 20.72 -11.71
CA ARG A 210 -0.72 20.11 -11.22
C ARG A 210 -0.49 20.28 -9.71
N LYS A 211 -1.40 20.95 -8.99
CA LYS A 211 -1.30 21.13 -7.53
C LYS A 211 -1.68 19.85 -6.80
N ILE A 212 -0.68 19.13 -6.28
CA ILE A 212 -0.83 17.85 -5.58
C ILE A 212 -1.78 17.96 -4.38
N SER A 213 -1.73 19.06 -3.63
CA SER A 213 -2.56 19.27 -2.44
C SER A 213 -4.06 19.13 -2.70
N ILE A 214 -4.53 19.49 -3.91
CA ILE A 214 -5.93 19.38 -4.29
C ILE A 214 -6.32 17.90 -4.47
N TYR A 215 -5.46 17.08 -5.09
CA TYR A 215 -5.69 15.64 -5.24
C TYR A 215 -5.72 14.94 -3.89
N ILE A 216 -4.82 15.31 -2.97
CA ILE A 216 -4.80 14.75 -1.62
C ILE A 216 -6.07 15.13 -0.86
N LEU A 217 -6.52 16.40 -0.94
CA LEU A 217 -7.75 16.83 -0.28
C LEU A 217 -8.98 16.07 -0.78
N VAL A 218 -9.14 15.95 -2.11
CA VAL A 218 -10.23 15.15 -2.70
C VAL A 218 -10.06 13.67 -2.37
N GLY A 219 -8.82 13.19 -2.28
CA GLY A 219 -8.48 11.84 -1.82
C GLY A 219 -8.93 11.54 -0.40
N ILE A 220 -8.78 12.49 0.53
CA ILE A 220 -9.30 12.36 1.90
C ILE A 220 -10.82 12.26 1.89
N VAL A 221 -11.51 13.08 1.08
CA VAL A 221 -12.97 13.00 0.93
C VAL A 221 -13.39 11.63 0.38
N LEU A 222 -12.70 11.15 -0.66
CA LEU A 222 -12.92 9.83 -1.24
C LEU A 222 -12.71 8.73 -0.18
N TRP A 223 -11.59 8.78 0.55
CA TRP A 223 -11.24 7.84 1.61
C TRP A 223 -12.30 7.79 2.70
N THR A 224 -12.74 8.94 3.22
CA THR A 224 -13.81 9.02 4.22
C THR A 224 -15.13 8.46 3.69
N ALA A 225 -15.45 8.69 2.42
CA ALA A 225 -16.66 8.15 1.80
C ALA A 225 -16.61 6.62 1.73
N VAL A 226 -15.51 6.04 1.24
CA VAL A 226 -15.38 4.58 1.12
C VAL A 226 -15.28 3.88 2.49
N LEU A 227 -14.68 4.54 3.48
CA LEU A 227 -14.56 4.03 4.84
C LEU A 227 -15.93 3.75 5.50
N LYS A 228 -16.98 4.45 5.05
CA LYS A 228 -18.37 4.22 5.45
C LYS A 228 -19.15 3.31 4.49
N SER A 229 -18.71 3.13 3.24
CA SER A 229 -19.47 2.37 2.22
C SER A 229 -19.21 0.86 2.24
N GLY A 230 -18.36 0.37 3.15
CA GLY A 230 -17.93 -1.03 3.17
C GLY A 230 -16.93 -1.39 2.06
N VAL A 231 -16.59 -0.44 1.19
CA VAL A 231 -15.51 -0.57 0.20
C VAL A 231 -14.19 -0.35 0.92
N HIS A 232 -13.16 -1.10 0.52
CA HIS A 232 -11.85 -1.02 1.15
C HIS A 232 -11.24 0.37 0.99
N ALA A 233 -10.96 1.02 2.12
CA ALA A 233 -10.48 2.41 2.17
C ALA A 233 -9.13 2.60 1.46
N THR A 234 -8.35 1.53 1.40
CA THR A 234 -7.07 1.41 0.68
C THR A 234 -7.17 1.71 -0.82
N LEU A 235 -8.28 1.35 -1.48
CA LEU A 235 -8.48 1.65 -2.90
C LEU A 235 -8.50 3.14 -3.19
N ALA A 236 -8.92 3.97 -2.23
CA ALA A 236 -8.89 5.43 -2.39
C ALA A 236 -7.46 5.93 -2.66
N GLY A 237 -6.47 5.35 -1.97
CA GLY A 237 -5.05 5.65 -2.21
C GLY A 237 -4.64 5.34 -3.64
N VAL A 238 -4.94 4.13 -4.12
CA VAL A 238 -4.65 3.71 -5.50
C VAL A 238 -5.29 4.65 -6.50
N ILE A 239 -6.59 4.93 -6.35
CA ILE A 239 -7.35 5.81 -7.23
C ILE A 239 -6.69 7.19 -7.32
N VAL A 240 -6.37 7.81 -6.18
CA VAL A 240 -5.70 9.12 -6.14
C VAL A 240 -4.37 9.05 -6.89
N GLY A 241 -3.53 8.04 -6.62
CA GLY A 241 -2.25 7.84 -7.32
C GLY A 241 -2.42 7.75 -8.84
N PHE A 242 -3.46 7.07 -9.30
CA PHE A 242 -3.79 6.98 -10.72
C PHE A 242 -4.23 8.31 -11.34
N PHE A 243 -4.85 9.22 -10.59
CA PHE A 243 -5.30 10.52 -11.10
C PHE A 243 -4.25 11.64 -10.99
N VAL A 244 -3.21 11.51 -10.14
CA VAL A 244 -2.13 12.51 -10.06
C VAL A 244 -1.35 12.55 -11.40
N PRO A 245 -1.17 13.72 -12.05
CA PRO A 245 -0.50 13.81 -13.35
C PRO A 245 0.95 13.30 -13.36
N LEU A 246 1.26 12.44 -14.34
CA LEU A 246 2.61 11.85 -14.52
C LEU A 246 3.46 12.58 -15.56
N GLU A 247 2.85 13.18 -16.58
CA GLU A 247 3.58 13.83 -17.67
C GLU A 247 4.52 14.91 -17.17
N LYS A 248 5.76 14.92 -17.67
CA LYS A 248 6.76 15.94 -17.35
C LYS A 248 6.43 17.23 -18.10
N ARG A 249 6.35 18.33 -17.37
CA ARG A 249 6.27 19.70 -17.93
C ARG A 249 7.38 20.51 -17.27
N GLU A 250 8.19 21.17 -18.08
CA GLU A 250 9.36 21.94 -17.60
C GLU A 250 10.30 21.08 -16.72
N GLY A 251 10.44 19.80 -17.06
CA GLY A 251 11.27 18.84 -16.31
C GLY A 251 10.64 18.29 -15.02
N HIS A 252 9.47 18.77 -14.60
CA HIS A 252 8.83 18.37 -13.34
C HIS A 252 7.59 17.49 -13.57
N SER A 253 7.54 16.33 -12.90
CA SER A 253 6.34 15.48 -12.79
C SER A 253 5.76 15.50 -11.37
N PRO A 254 4.50 15.93 -11.17
CA PRO A 254 3.83 15.90 -9.87
C PRO A 254 3.78 14.51 -9.24
N ALA A 255 3.49 13.46 -10.04
CA ALA A 255 3.44 12.09 -9.56
C ALA A 255 4.82 11.60 -9.09
N GLU A 256 5.89 11.83 -9.88
CA GLU A 256 7.25 11.44 -9.48
C GLU A 256 7.72 12.20 -8.23
N HIS A 257 7.39 13.49 -8.12
CA HIS A 257 7.72 14.30 -6.96
C HIS A 257 7.01 13.81 -5.69
N LEU A 258 5.71 13.50 -5.79
CA LEU A 258 4.95 12.94 -4.69
C LEU A 258 5.50 11.57 -4.27
N ALA A 259 5.78 10.68 -5.24
CA ALA A 259 6.33 9.37 -4.96
C ALA A 259 7.70 9.46 -4.25
N HIS A 260 8.63 10.28 -4.75
CA HIS A 260 9.92 10.50 -4.09
C HIS A 260 9.78 11.12 -2.69
N GLY A 261 8.78 11.99 -2.49
CA GLY A 261 8.50 12.59 -1.19
C GLY A 261 7.91 11.60 -0.19
N LEU A 262 7.16 10.59 -0.66
CA LEU A 262 6.53 9.57 0.18
C LEU A 262 7.46 8.39 0.49
N MET A 263 8.37 8.00 -0.42
CA MET A 263 9.24 6.82 -0.24
C MET A 263 10.00 6.75 1.11
N PRO A 264 10.46 7.86 1.73
CA PRO A 264 11.15 7.79 3.02
C PRO A 264 10.24 7.66 4.25
N TRP A 265 8.92 7.82 4.08
CA TRP A 265 7.92 7.80 5.16
C TRP A 265 7.16 6.49 5.18
#